data_AF-A0A961JS95-F1
#
_entry.id   AF-A0A961JS95-F1
#
_cell.length_a   1.000
_cell.length_b   1.000
_cell.length_c   1.000
_cell.angle_alpha   90.00
_cell.angle_beta   90.00
_cell.angle_gamma   90.00
#
_symmetry.space_group_name_H-M   'P 1'
#
loop_
_entity.id
_entity.type
_entity.pdbx_description
1 polymer ?
#
loop_
_entity_poly.entity_id
_entity_poly.type
_entity_poly.pdbx_seq_one_letter_code
_entity_poly.pdbx_strand_id
1 'polypeptide(L)' 'LPPEAFNRLANGVAEKIAAAGERGVYPAVVTSTRRRRFLRTVLTAKGIANPVFSFEEIGTEARPALVGMVPA' A
#
# COMPACT_ATOMS: atom_id res chain seq x y z
N LEU A 1 -2.55 4.40 16.34
CA LEU A 1 -3.88 4.32 15.72
C LEU A 1 -4.73 3.38 16.55
N PRO A 2 -6.00 3.72 16.82
CA PRO A 2 -6.95 2.76 17.39
C PRO A 2 -7.02 1.48 16.54
N PRO A 3 -7.28 0.30 17.13
CA PRO A 3 -7.34 -0.97 16.42
C PRO A 3 -8.30 -0.96 15.22
N GLU A 4 -9.41 -0.24 15.30
CA GLU A 4 -10.42 -0.15 14.25
C GLU A 4 -9.88 0.60 13.02
N ALA A 5 -9.16 1.71 13.24
CA ALA A 5 -8.53 2.46 12.17
C ALA A 5 -7.43 1.64 11.47
N PHE A 6 -6.68 0.85 12.24
CA PHE A 6 -5.68 -0.08 11.71
C PHE A 6 -6.32 -1.13 10.79
N ASN A 7 -7.39 -1.78 11.25
CA ASN A 7 -8.08 -2.80 10.47
C ASN A 7 -8.73 -2.22 9.22
N ARG A 8 -9.37 -1.04 9.31
CA ARG A 8 -9.94 -0.36 8.14
C ARG A 8 -8.90 -0.09 7.07
N LEU A 9 -7.73 0.41 7.47
CA LEU A 9 -6.64 0.71 6.54
C LEU A 9 -6.11 -0.56 5.86
N ALA A 10 -5.83 -1.61 6.63
CA ALA A 10 -5.32 -2.87 6.08
C ALA A 10 -6.34 -3.52 5.12
N ASN A 11 -7.62 -3.52 5.49
CA ASN A 11 -8.68 -4.08 4.64
C ASN A 11 -8.84 -3.26 3.35
N GLY A 12 -8.81 -1.94 3.44
CA GLY A 12 -8.87 -1.08 2.25
C GLY A 12 -7.69 -1.31 1.30
N VAL A 13 -6.48 -1.51 1.83
CA VAL A 13 -5.31 -1.87 1.03
C VAL A 13 -5.49 -3.24 0.37
N ALA A 14 -5.94 -4.26 1.12
CA ALA A 14 -6.18 -5.60 0.57
C ALA A 14 -7.20 -5.58 -0.57
N GLU A 15 -8.31 -4.85 -0.41
CA GLU A 15 -9.34 -4.71 -1.43
C GLU A 15 -8.78 -4.09 -2.73
N LYS A 16 -7.99 -3.00 -2.63
CA LYS A 16 -7.41 -2.36 -3.82
C LYS A 16 -6.35 -3.21 -4.48
N ILE A 17 -5.57 -3.97 -3.71
CA ILE A 17 -4.61 -4.93 -4.26
C ILE A 17 -5.32 -6.05 -5.00
N ALA A 18 -6.38 -6.62 -4.42
CA ALA A 18 -7.15 -7.69 -5.06
C ALA A 18 -7.78 -7.21 -6.38
N ALA A 19 -8.41 -6.03 -6.38
CA ALA A 19 -8.99 -5.44 -7.59
C ALA A 19 -7.96 -5.13 -8.69
N ALA A 20 -6.73 -4.77 -8.31
CA ALA A 20 -5.62 -4.62 -9.26
C ALA A 20 -5.15 -5.99 -9.79
N GLY A 21 -5.08 -7.01 -8.92
CA GLY A 21 -4.72 -8.38 -9.26
C GLY A 21 -5.68 -9.02 -10.26
N GLU A 22 -6.98 -8.76 -10.14
CA GLU A 22 -8.01 -9.19 -11.11
C GLU A 22 -7.74 -8.67 -12.53
N ARG A 23 -7.03 -7.54 -12.65
CA ARG A 23 -6.61 -6.94 -13.92
C ARG A 23 -5.21 -7.37 -14.36
N GLY A 24 -4.63 -8.36 -13.67
CA GLY A 24 -3.27 -8.85 -13.93
C GLY A 24 -2.17 -7.92 -13.43
N VAL A 25 -2.47 -6.97 -12.53
CA VAL A 25 -1.50 -6.00 -12.01
C VAL A 25 -1.07 -6.39 -10.60
N TYR A 26 0.23 -6.44 -10.35
CA TYR A 26 0.80 -6.60 -9.01
C TYR A 26 1.32 -5.25 -8.48
N PRO A 27 0.53 -4.50 -7.69
CA PRO A 27 0.89 -3.14 -7.29
C PRO A 27 1.84 -3.10 -6.10
N ALA A 28 2.64 -2.04 -6.03
CA ALA A 28 3.29 -1.59 -4.81
C ALA A 28 2.40 -0.58 -4.06
N VAL A 29 2.50 -0.57 -2.73
CA VAL A 29 1.87 0.45 -1.89
C VAL A 29 2.86 1.61 -1.71
N VAL A 30 2.46 2.82 -2.12
CA VAL A 30 3.31 4.00 -2.02
C VAL A 30 2.77 4.95 -0.95
N THR A 31 3.64 5.50 -0.11
CA THR A 31 3.26 6.40 1.00
C THR A 31 4.36 7.44 1.27
N SER A 32 4.19 8.28 2.29
CA SER A 32 5.27 9.19 2.72
C SER A 32 6.35 8.43 3.50
N THR A 33 7.59 8.92 3.46
CA THR A 33 8.71 8.35 4.23
C THR A 33 8.36 8.09 5.70
N ARG A 34 7.70 9.05 6.37
CA ARG A 34 7.28 8.92 7.78
C ARG A 34 6.34 7.72 8.04
N ARG A 35 5.51 7.36 7.06
CA ARG A 35 4.49 6.29 7.17
C ARG A 35 4.97 4.94 6.63
N ARG A 36 6.04 4.90 5.83
CA ARG A 36 6.52 3.69 5.12
C ARG A 36 6.83 2.51 6.03
N ARG A 37 7.63 2.70 7.09
CA ARG A 37 7.97 1.61 8.02
C ARG A 37 6.74 1.10 8.77
N PHE A 38 5.90 2.03 9.25
CA PHE A 38 4.65 1.69 9.95
C PHE A 38 3.73 0.85 9.04
N LEU A 39 3.45 1.32 7.82
CA LEU A 39 2.60 0.61 6.87
C LEU A 39 3.18 -0.75 6.48
N ARG A 40 4.50 -0.85 6.27
CA ARG A 40 5.13 -2.16 6.01
C ARG A 40 4.82 -3.15 7.12
N THR A 41 5.03 -2.78 8.38
CA THR A 41 4.73 -3.64 9.53
C THR A 41 3.25 -4.01 9.60
N VAL A 42 2.35 -3.04 9.41
CA VAL A 42 0.89 -3.25 9.40
C VAL A 42 0.49 -4.29 8.36
N LEU A 43 0.94 -4.12 7.12
CA LEU A 43 0.58 -4.98 5.99
C LEU A 43 1.18 -6.38 6.14
N THR A 44 2.44 -6.49 6.57
CA THR A 44 3.08 -7.78 6.83
C THR A 44 2.36 -8.56 7.94
N ALA A 45 1.93 -7.90 9.02
CA ALA A 45 1.16 -8.55 10.08
C ALA A 45 -0.22 -9.08 9.60
N LYS A 46 -0.72 -8.57 8.47
CA LYS A 46 -1.97 -9.01 7.82
C LYS A 46 -1.75 -9.96 6.64
N GLY A 47 -0.51 -10.44 6.44
CA GLY A 47 -0.18 -11.35 5.34
C GLY A 47 -0.12 -10.68 3.96
N ILE A 48 -0.13 -9.34 3.90
CA ILE A 48 -0.05 -8.59 2.65
C ILE A 48 1.45 -8.38 2.33
N ALA A 49 1.95 -9.14 1.36
CA ALA A 49 3.37 -9.17 1.01
C ALA A 49 3.80 -8.10 -0.02
N ASN A 50 2.84 -7.34 -0.57
CA ASN A 50 3.11 -6.32 -1.57
C ASN A 50 4.21 -5.34 -1.10
N PRO A 51 5.11 -4.91 -2.01
CA PRO A 51 6.15 -3.96 -1.67
C PRO A 51 5.54 -2.64 -1.19
N VAL A 52 6.19 -2.03 -0.20
CA VAL A 52 5.84 -0.72 0.34
C VAL A 52 7.02 0.21 0.10
N PHE A 53 6.81 1.28 -0.64
CA PHE A 53 7.79 2.31 -0.96
C PHE A 53 7.35 3.65 -0.39
N SER A 54 8.32 4.51 -0.08
CA SER A 54 8.08 5.93 0.05
C SER A 54 8.05 6.61 -1.31
N PHE A 55 7.49 7.81 -1.40
CA PHE A 55 7.54 8.61 -2.64
C PHE A 55 8.97 8.85 -3.10
N GLU A 56 9.90 9.02 -2.16
CA GLU A 56 11.32 9.29 -2.39
C GLU A 56 12.10 8.05 -2.88
N GLU A 57 11.56 6.84 -2.69
CA GLU A 57 12.13 5.60 -3.22
C GLU A 57 11.77 5.39 -4.71
N ILE A 58 10.86 6.20 -5.27
CA ILE A 58 10.48 6.15 -6.68
C ILE A 58 11.45 7.01 -7.48
N GLY A 59 12.21 6.38 -8.38
CA GLY A 59 13.17 7.07 -9.24
C GLY A 59 12.50 8.16 -10.08
N THR A 60 13.24 9.24 -10.38
CA THR A 60 12.72 10.40 -11.12
C THR A 60 12.23 10.07 -12.53
N GLU A 61 12.81 9.03 -13.15
CA GLU A 61 12.40 8.53 -14.47
C GLU A 61 11.26 7.51 -14.41
N ALA A 62 10.85 7.09 -13.21
CA ALA A 62 9.75 6.15 -13.07
C ALA A 62 8.44 6.83 -13.49
N ARG A 63 7.61 6.10 -14.25
CA ARG A 63 6.27 6.54 -14.66
C ARG A 63 5.23 5.63 -14.00
N PRO A 64 5.00 5.77 -12.68
CA PRO A 64 4.03 4.93 -11.99
C PRO A 64 2.62 5.24 -12.51
N ALA A 65 1.81 4.19 -12.68
CA ALA A 65 0.39 4.32 -12.91
C ALA A 65 -0.34 4.16 -11.56
N LEU A 66 -1.25 5.08 -11.25
CA LEU A 66 -2.11 4.94 -10.09
C LEU A 66 -3.23 3.95 -10.40
N VAL A 67 -3.22 2.81 -9.71
CA VAL A 67 -4.21 1.73 -9.90
C VAL A 67 -5.23 1.62 -8.77
N GLY A 68 -5.04 2.38 -7.69
CA GLY A 68 -5.97 2.48 -6.57
C GLY A 68 -5.51 3.49 -5.53
N MET A 69 -6.44 3.96 -4.71
CA MET A 69 -6.16 4.79 -3.53
C MET A 69 -6.90 4.25 -2.32
N VAL A 70 -6.28 4.40 -1.15
CA VAL A 70 -6.88 4.04 0.14
C VAL A 70 -6.94 5.30 0.99
N PRO A 71 -8.12 5.69 1.51
CA PRO A 71 -8.24 6.84 2.38
C PRO A 71 -7.50 6.60 3.71
N ALA A 72 -6.94 7.68 4.26
CA ALA A 72 -6.21 7.68 5.52
C ALA A 72 -7.12 7.99 6.72
#